data_AF-A0A8B5XF00-F1
#
_entry.id   AF-A0A8B5XF00-F1
#
_cell.length_a   1.000
_cell.length_b   1.000
_cell.length_c   1.000
_cell.angle_alpha   90.00
_cell.angle_beta   90.00
_cell.angle_gamma   90.00
#
_symmetry.space_group_name_H-M   'P 1'
#
loop_
_entity.id
_entity.type
_entity.pdbx_description
1 polymer ?
#
loop_
_entity_poly.entity_id
_entity_poly.type
_entity_poly.pdbx_seq_one_letter_code
_entity_poly.pdbx_strand_id
1 'polypeptide(L)' 'MSGLHAYHRVLKLARIIADLADNDQIETSRLAEALQYRPREWG' A
#
# COMPACT_ATOMS: atom_id res chain seq x y z
N MET A 1 11.54 -10.63 -8.41
CA MET A 1 11.38 -10.89 -6.96
C MET A 1 10.05 -11.61 -6.71
N SER A 2 9.97 -12.57 -5.78
CA SER A 2 8.71 -13.32 -5.50
C SER A 2 7.55 -12.37 -5.17
N GLY A 3 6.40 -12.56 -5.84
CA GLY A 3 5.22 -11.67 -5.75
C GLY A 3 4.69 -11.40 -4.33
N LEU A 4 5.05 -12.26 -3.36
CA LEU A 4 4.72 -12.09 -1.95
C LEU A 4 5.33 -10.80 -1.35
N HIS A 5 6.57 -10.44 -1.70
CA HIS A 5 7.22 -9.24 -1.17
C HIS A 5 6.62 -7.95 -1.73
N ALA A 6 6.19 -7.98 -2.99
CA ALA A 6 5.49 -6.86 -3.62
C ALA A 6 4.14 -6.62 -2.91
N TYR A 7 3.39 -7.69 -2.64
CA TYR A 7 2.12 -7.62 -1.92
C TYR A 7 2.26 -7.04 -0.51
N HIS A 8 3.23 -7.53 0.28
CA HIS A 8 3.48 -6.99 1.62
C HIS A 8 3.88 -5.50 1.61
N ARG A 9 4.60 -5.04 0.58
CA ARG A 9 4.99 -3.64 0.44
C ARG A 9 3.78 -2.75 0.18
N VAL A 10 2.85 -3.20 -0.67
CA VAL A 10 1.57 -2.52 -0.93
C VAL A 10 0.75 -2.40 0.35
N LEU A 11 0.63 -3.47 1.14
CA LEU A 11 -0.10 -3.42 2.41
C LEU A 11 0.52 -2.43 3.41
N LYS A 12 1.85 -2.39 3.51
CA LYS A 12 2.56 -1.42 4.36
C LYS A 12 2.26 0.01 3.94
N LEU A 13 2.28 0.27 2.63
CA LEU A 13 1.99 1.60 2.11
C LEU A 13 0.53 2.00 2.35
N ALA A 14 -0.42 1.09 2.11
CA ALA A 14 -1.83 1.33 2.37
C ALA A 14 -2.09 1.66 3.85
N ARG A 15 -1.38 1.02 4.79
CA ARG A 15 -1.44 1.34 6.22
C ARG A 15 -0.99 2.76 6.51
N ILE A 16 0.14 3.19 5.95
CA ILE A 16 0.64 4.56 6.12
C ILE A 16 -0.40 5.59 5.62
N ILE A 17 -1.02 5.34 4.47
CA ILE A 17 -2.04 6.25 3.92
C ILE A 17 -3.29 6.26 4.82
N ALA A 18 -3.70 5.12 5.38
CA ALA A 18 -4.80 5.05 6.33
C ALA A 18 -4.50 5.81 7.63
N ASP A 19 -3.29 5.66 8.18
CA ASP A 19 -2.84 6.36 9.39
C ASP A 19 -2.80 7.88 9.17
N LEU A 20 -2.33 8.34 8.00
CA LEU A 20 -2.35 9.77 7.63
C LEU A 20 -3.76 10.34 7.48
N ALA A 21 -4.74 9.47 7.23
CA ALA A 21 -6.15 9.83 7.11
C ALA A 21 -6.94 9.66 8.41
N ASP A 22 -6.27 9.35 9.53
CA ASP A 22 -6.87 9.05 10.82
C ASP A 22 -7.91 7.90 10.74
N ASN A 23 -7.63 6.90 9.89
CA ASN A 23 -8.50 5.75 9.71
C ASN A 23 -7.86 4.49 10.32
N ASP A 24 -8.53 3.91 11.31
CA ASP A 24 -8.09 2.69 11.99
C ASP A 24 -8.02 1.47 11.08
N GLN A 25 -8.84 1.44 10.02
CA GLN A 25 -8.93 0.34 9.09
C GLN A 25 -8.39 0.70 7.71
N ILE A 26 -7.71 -0.26 7.08
CA ILE A 26 -7.32 -0.13 5.68
C ILE A 26 -8.55 -0.37 4.83
N GLU A 27 -9.05 0.68 4.20
CA GLU A 27 -10.12 0.58 3.21
C GLU A 27 -9.59 0.23 1.82
N THR A 28 -10.47 -0.33 0.99
CA THR A 28 -10.17 -0.66 -0.42
C THR A 28 -9.73 0.56 -1.24
N SER A 29 -10.22 1.76 -0.90
CA SER A 29 -9.77 3.04 -1.47
C SER A 29 -8.28 3.29 -1.22
N ARG A 30 -7.81 3.09 0.02
CA ARG A 30 -6.41 3.25 0.42
C ARG A 30 -5.49 2.21 -0.20
N LEU A 31 -6.00 0.99 -0.38
CA LEU A 31 -5.28 -0.05 -1.12
C LEU A 31 -5.10 0.34 -2.59
N ALA A 32 -6.13 0.92 -3.22
CA ALA A 32 -6.05 1.40 -4.60
C ALA A 32 -5.08 2.59 -4.74
N GLU A 33 -5.04 3.51 -3.78
CA GLU A 33 -4.04 4.59 -3.74
C GLU A 33 -2.62 4.03 -3.60
N ALA A 34 -2.42 3.08 -2.67
CA ALA A 34 -1.14 2.43 -2.47
C ALA A 34 -0.65 1.70 -3.72
N LEU A 35 -1.53 1.01 -4.46
CA LEU A 35 -1.19 0.32 -5.72
C LEU A 35 -0.81 1.27 -6.86
N GLN A 36 -1.42 2.46 -6.90
CA GLN A 36 -1.12 3.48 -7.91
C GLN A 36 0.22 4.15 -7.66
N TYR A 37 0.63 4.23 -6.40
CA TYR A 37 1.89 4.81 -5.98
C TYR A 37 3.06 3.87 -6.31
N ARG A 38 3.34 3.60 -7.59
CA ARG A 38 4.47 2.75 -8.02
C ARG A 38 5.79 3.51 -7.89
N PRO A 39 6.63 3.27 -6.86
CA PRO A 39 8.01 3.71 -6.87
C PRO A 39 8.72 2.96 -8.00
N ARG A 40 9.74 3.59 -8.59
CA ARG A 40 10.52 3.05 -9.70
C ARG A 40 11.18 1.69 -9.43
N GLU A 41 11.18 1.22 -8.18
CA GLU A 41 11.84 0.02 -7.68
C GLU A 41 10.88 -1.07 -7.20
N TRP A 42 9.66 -1.13 -7.75
CA TRP A 42 8.79 -2.31 -7.56
C TRP A 42 9.15 -3.49 -8.48
N GLY A 43 10.27 -3.40 -9.21
CA GLY A 43 10.92 -4.53 -9.89
C GLY A 43 11.71 -5.40 -8.93
#